data_AF-A0A6L5XY22-F1
#
_entry.id   AF-A0A6L5XY22-F1
#
_cell.length_a   1.000
_cell.length_b   1.000
_cell.length_c   1.000
_cell.angle_alpha   90.00
_cell.angle_beta   90.00
_cell.angle_gamma   90.00
#
_symmetry.space_group_name_H-M   'P 1'
#
loop_
_entity.id
_entity.type
_entity.pdbx_description
1 polymer ?
#
loop_
_entity_poly.entity_id
_entity_poly.type
_entity_poly.pdbx_seq_one_letter_code
_entity_poly.pdbx_strand_id
1 'polypeptide(L)'
;MDSQRFILNDLFKRNAKVYQSKPVRATKYQPGMETGFAVYMTNQIVNGLSVARHEGFKFFDTEQEAWDYINADNKQYAEENGILVEVPVEYAPPVPVLHRKETNPDNKVGFQNYFEGKFALKSNETEQYDFFILDYHNTTPDAWIIQDADGGIRV
;
A
#
# COMPACT_ATOMS: atom_id res chain seq x y z
N MET A 1 -16.99 27.64 -36.57
CA MET A 1 -16.59 27.51 -35.16
C MET A 1 -15.15 27.97 -35.06
N ASP A 2 -14.94 29.11 -34.42
CA ASP A 2 -13.60 29.69 -34.22
C ASP A 2 -12.78 28.83 -33.26
N SER A 3 -11.63 28.34 -33.71
CA SER A 3 -10.62 27.75 -32.84
C SER A 3 -9.95 28.88 -32.05
N GLN A 4 -10.34 29.09 -30.79
CA GLN A 4 -9.58 29.95 -29.89
C GLN A 4 -8.18 29.35 -29.71
N ARG A 5 -7.18 29.96 -30.37
CA ARG A 5 -5.77 29.62 -30.16
C ARG A 5 -5.33 30.21 -28.83
N PHE A 6 -5.25 29.37 -27.80
CA PHE A 6 -4.62 29.74 -26.54
C PHE A 6 -3.15 30.05 -26.78
N ILE A 7 -2.74 31.32 -26.57
CA ILE A 7 -1.35 31.73 -26.62
C ILE A 7 -0.76 31.52 -25.22
N LEU A 8 0.07 30.49 -25.04
CA LEU A 8 0.81 30.28 -23.79
C LEU A 8 1.90 31.35 -23.63
N ASN A 9 1.90 32.03 -22.47
CA ASN A 9 2.90 33.02 -22.07
C ASN A 9 4.32 32.40 -22.05
N ASP A 10 5.32 33.16 -22.47
CA ASP A 10 6.73 32.72 -22.50
C ASP A 10 7.30 32.39 -21.12
N LEU A 11 6.71 32.90 -20.03
CA LEU A 11 7.01 32.48 -18.66
C LEU A 11 6.59 31.02 -18.41
N PHE A 12 5.43 30.62 -18.93
CA PHE A 12 4.94 29.24 -18.88
C PHE A 12 5.83 28.31 -19.72
N LYS A 13 6.26 28.72 -20.91
CA LYS A 13 7.17 27.90 -21.73
C LYS A 13 8.55 27.71 -21.09
N ARG A 14 9.08 28.76 -20.45
CA ARG A 14 10.37 28.72 -19.74
C ARG A 14 10.30 27.84 -18.48
N ASN A 15 9.22 27.96 -17.72
CA ASN A 15 9.05 27.20 -16.47
C ASN A 15 8.48 25.80 -16.70
N ALA A 16 7.82 25.51 -17.83
CA ALA A 16 7.31 24.18 -18.16
C ALA A 16 8.42 23.14 -18.25
N LYS A 17 9.65 23.52 -18.63
CA LYS A 17 10.81 22.61 -18.57
C LYS A 17 11.18 22.20 -17.13
N VAL A 18 10.87 23.04 -16.14
CA VAL A 18 11.12 22.78 -14.71
C VAL A 18 9.99 21.94 -14.10
N TYR A 19 8.77 22.05 -14.63
CA TYR A 19 7.57 21.37 -14.14
C TYR A 19 6.94 20.40 -15.14
N GLN A 20 7.75 19.77 -16.01
CA GLN A 20 7.28 18.68 -16.87
C GLN A 20 7.07 17.42 -16.02
N SER A 21 6.03 17.42 -15.18
CA SER A 21 5.39 16.15 -14.89
C SER A 21 4.82 15.65 -16.22
N LYS A 22 5.08 14.38 -16.57
CA LYS A 22 4.35 13.70 -17.65
C LYS A 22 2.85 14.03 -17.51
N PRO A 23 2.10 14.25 -18.60
CA PRO A 23 0.67 14.48 -18.48
C PRO A 23 0.05 13.35 -17.66
N VAL A 24 -0.68 13.68 -16.61
CA VAL A 24 -1.38 12.72 -15.76
C VAL A 24 -2.88 12.83 -15.96
N ARG A 25 -3.60 11.74 -15.74
CA ARG A 25 -5.06 11.69 -15.70
C ARG A 25 -5.48 11.19 -14.32
N ALA A 26 -6.46 11.87 -13.74
CA ALA A 26 -7.17 11.33 -12.59
C ALA A 26 -8.27 10.40 -13.11
N THR A 27 -8.28 9.15 -12.65
CA THR A 27 -9.33 8.18 -12.97
C THR A 27 -9.89 7.61 -11.68
N LYS A 28 -11.16 7.20 -11.71
CA LYS A 28 -11.68 6.34 -10.63
C LYS A 28 -10.99 4.99 -10.70
N TYR A 29 -10.72 4.39 -9.55
CA TYR A 29 -10.27 3.00 -9.48
C TYR A 29 -11.24 2.08 -10.23
N GLN A 30 -10.67 1.12 -10.95
CA GLN A 30 -11.35 -0.02 -11.54
C GLN A 30 -10.52 -1.27 -11.21
N PRO A 31 -11.16 -2.42 -10.94
CA PRO A 31 -10.44 -3.68 -10.78
C PRO A 31 -9.47 -3.94 -11.93
N GLY A 32 -8.26 -4.40 -11.61
CA GLY A 32 -7.14 -4.56 -12.55
C GLY A 32 -6.16 -3.37 -12.58
N MET A 33 -6.40 -2.32 -11.81
CA MET A 33 -5.46 -1.20 -11.63
C MET A 33 -4.53 -1.40 -10.42
N GLU A 34 -4.84 -2.33 -9.52
CA GLU A 34 -3.97 -2.71 -8.42
C GLU A 34 -2.61 -3.21 -8.93
N THR A 35 -1.55 -2.93 -8.17
CA THR A 35 -0.23 -3.52 -8.43
C THR A 35 0.01 -4.80 -7.63
N GLY A 36 -0.93 -5.15 -6.74
CA GLY A 36 -0.92 -6.38 -5.97
C GLY A 36 -2.01 -6.41 -4.92
N PHE A 37 -1.84 -7.30 -3.94
CA PHE A 37 -2.77 -7.52 -2.84
C PHE A 37 -2.04 -7.42 -1.50
N ALA A 38 -2.73 -6.91 -0.49
CA ALA A 38 -2.22 -6.87 0.87
C ALA A 38 -3.09 -7.72 1.80
N VAL A 39 -2.44 -8.40 2.73
CA VAL A 39 -3.10 -9.16 3.81
C VAL A 39 -2.78 -8.48 5.13
N TYR A 40 -3.82 -8.02 5.81
CA TYR A 40 -3.73 -7.52 7.17
C TYR A 40 -3.79 -8.69 8.17
N MET A 41 -2.93 -8.64 9.17
CA MET A 41 -2.78 -9.64 10.22
C MET A 41 -2.86 -8.98 11.59
N THR A 42 -3.58 -9.62 12.50
CA THR A 42 -3.61 -9.22 13.92
C THR A 42 -3.50 -10.45 14.80
N ASN A 43 -2.83 -10.36 15.94
CA ASN A 43 -2.75 -11.48 16.86
C ASN A 43 -4.11 -11.82 17.49
N GLN A 44 -4.35 -13.12 17.70
CA GLN A 44 -5.48 -13.58 18.50
C GLN A 44 -5.27 -13.20 19.96
N ILE A 45 -6.35 -12.81 20.63
CA ILE A 45 -6.35 -12.55 22.06
C ILE A 45 -6.56 -13.88 22.80
N VAL A 46 -5.47 -14.58 23.14
CA VAL A 46 -5.51 -15.88 23.83
C VAL A 46 -4.69 -15.84 25.12
N ASN A 47 -5.20 -16.44 26.21
CA ASN A 47 -4.47 -16.71 27.46
C ASN A 47 -3.65 -15.55 28.08
N GLY A 48 -4.15 -14.31 28.01
CA GLY A 48 -3.46 -13.15 28.62
C GLY A 48 -2.47 -12.42 27.69
N LEU A 49 -2.40 -12.76 26.39
CA LEU A 49 -1.80 -11.92 25.33
C LEU A 49 -2.60 -10.62 25.07
N SER A 50 -3.42 -10.20 26.03
CA SER A 50 -4.40 -9.12 25.92
C SER A 50 -3.82 -7.71 25.98
N VAL A 51 -2.50 -7.53 26.07
CA VAL A 51 -1.91 -6.22 26.39
C VAL A 51 -1.18 -5.57 25.20
N ALA A 52 -0.77 -6.36 24.21
CA ALA A 52 -0.08 -5.86 23.03
C ALA A 52 -0.73 -6.42 21.77
N ARG A 53 -1.54 -5.60 21.10
CA ARG A 53 -2.08 -5.92 19.78
C ARG A 53 -0.91 -5.87 18.80
N HIS A 54 -0.44 -7.04 18.38
CA HIS A 54 0.57 -7.17 17.35
C HIS A 54 -0.11 -7.23 15.99
N GLU A 55 0.38 -6.42 15.06
CA GLU A 55 -0.26 -6.18 13.78
C GLU A 55 0.78 -6.18 12.67
N GLY A 56 0.34 -6.42 11.44
CA GLY A 56 1.21 -6.31 10.28
C GLY A 56 0.47 -6.41 8.97
N PHE A 57 1.12 -5.94 7.91
CA PHE A 57 0.73 -6.22 6.54
C PHE A 57 1.78 -7.04 5.83
N LYS A 58 1.30 -7.88 4.91
CA LYS A 58 2.12 -8.57 3.93
C LYS A 58 1.60 -8.32 2.52
N PHE A 59 2.51 -8.14 1.56
CA PHE A 59 2.17 -7.80 0.19
C PHE A 59 2.45 -8.98 -0.76
N PHE A 60 1.59 -9.13 -1.77
CA PHE A 60 1.63 -10.20 -2.75
C PHE A 60 1.34 -9.66 -4.14
N ASP A 61 1.93 -10.27 -5.17
CA ASP A 61 1.69 -9.87 -6.56
C ASP A 61 0.29 -10.29 -7.03
N THR A 62 -0.21 -11.41 -6.51
CA THR A 62 -1.52 -11.97 -6.89
C THR A 62 -2.43 -12.27 -5.69
N GLU A 63 -3.74 -12.23 -5.92
CA GLU A 63 -4.73 -12.61 -4.89
C GLU A 63 -4.58 -14.08 -4.48
N GLN A 64 -4.25 -14.95 -5.43
CA GLN A 64 -4.05 -16.38 -5.17
C GLN A 64 -2.89 -16.62 -4.20
N GLU A 65 -1.75 -15.95 -4.41
CA GLU A 65 -0.60 -16.06 -3.49
C GLU A 65 -0.95 -15.57 -2.08
N ALA A 66 -1.76 -14.52 -1.97
CA ALA A 66 -2.25 -14.02 -0.70
C ALA A 66 -3.13 -15.06 0.02
N TRP A 67 -4.05 -15.69 -0.71
CA TRP A 67 -4.87 -16.79 -0.18
C TRP A 67 -4.06 -18.03 0.18
N ASP A 68 -3.08 -18.40 -0.65
CA ASP A 68 -2.19 -19.52 -0.38
C ASP A 68 -1.39 -19.27 0.91
N TYR A 69 -0.92 -18.05 1.13
CA TYR A 69 -0.23 -17.68 2.37
C TYR A 69 -1.12 -17.80 3.61
N ILE A 70 -2.38 -17.37 3.52
CA ILE A 70 -3.38 -17.49 4.60
C ILE A 70 -3.65 -18.97 4.91
N ASN A 71 -3.77 -19.81 3.88
CA ASN A 71 -4.13 -21.22 4.02
C ASN A 71 -2.94 -22.13 4.38
N ALA A 72 -1.71 -21.64 4.28
CA ALA A 72 -0.49 -22.41 4.53
C ALA A 72 -0.15 -22.61 6.03
N ASP A 73 -0.99 -22.13 6.95
CA ASP A 73 -0.80 -22.25 8.41
C ASP A 73 0.59 -21.77 8.88
N ASN A 74 1.04 -20.65 8.30
CA ASN A 74 2.36 -20.08 8.59
C ASN A 74 2.41 -19.52 10.02
N LYS A 75 3.38 -20.01 10.80
CA LYS A 75 3.68 -19.46 12.13
C LYS A 75 4.06 -17.98 12.04
N GLN A 76 3.47 -17.16 12.91
CA GLN A 76 3.81 -15.76 13.06
C GLN A 76 4.57 -15.53 14.36
N TYR A 77 5.32 -14.43 14.39
CA TYR A 77 6.20 -14.13 15.52
C TYR A 77 6.19 -12.65 15.86
N ALA A 78 6.38 -12.34 17.14
CA ALA A 78 6.60 -11.00 17.66
C ALA A 78 7.80 -10.99 18.62
N GLU A 79 8.34 -9.80 18.89
CA GLU A 79 9.44 -9.64 19.85
C GLU A 79 8.91 -9.11 21.17
N GLU A 80 8.99 -9.92 22.23
CA GLU A 80 8.63 -9.54 23.59
C GLU A 80 9.88 -9.53 24.47
N ASN A 81 10.24 -8.37 25.02
CA ASN A 81 11.44 -8.20 25.85
C ASN A 81 12.74 -8.73 25.20
N GLY A 82 12.87 -8.58 23.87
CA GLY A 82 14.04 -9.07 23.11
C GLY A 82 13.99 -10.56 22.76
N ILE A 83 12.91 -11.27 23.08
CA ILE A 83 12.74 -12.70 22.78
C ILE A 83 11.68 -12.87 21.69
N LEU A 84 11.98 -13.71 20.70
CA LEU A 84 11.04 -14.06 19.65
C LEU A 84 10.01 -15.07 20.18
N VAL A 85 8.74 -14.72 20.13
CA VAL A 85 7.62 -15.55 20.60
C VAL A 85 6.71 -15.86 19.42
N GLU A 86 6.26 -17.12 19.31
CA GLU A 86 5.25 -17.54 18.34
C GLU A 86 3.88 -17.01 18.76
N VAL A 87 3.17 -16.39 17.84
CA VAL A 87 1.90 -15.71 18.11
C VAL A 87 0.82 -16.22 17.15
N PRO A 88 -0.32 -16.74 17.64
CA PRO A 88 -1.45 -17.06 16.78
C PRO A 88 -2.06 -15.78 16.22
N VAL A 89 -2.44 -15.78 14.93
CA VAL A 89 -2.99 -14.60 14.25
C VAL A 89 -4.31 -14.89 13.56
N GLU A 90 -5.06 -13.83 13.31
CA GLU A 90 -6.20 -13.78 12.40
C GLU A 90 -5.81 -12.99 11.16
N TYR A 91 -6.20 -13.50 10.00
CA TYR A 91 -5.97 -12.88 8.71
C TYR A 91 -7.27 -12.24 8.23
N ALA A 92 -7.22 -10.98 7.80
CA ALA A 92 -8.28 -10.41 6.98
C ALA A 92 -8.19 -10.96 5.54
N PRO A 93 -9.31 -10.97 4.79
CA PRO A 93 -9.28 -11.27 3.37
C PRO A 93 -8.28 -10.36 2.62
N PRO A 94 -7.61 -10.86 1.56
CA PRO A 94 -6.74 -10.03 0.74
C PRO A 94 -7.49 -8.82 0.16
N VAL A 95 -6.85 -7.65 0.17
CA VAL A 95 -7.40 -6.42 -0.40
C VAL A 95 -6.51 -5.91 -1.54
N PRO A 96 -7.09 -5.36 -2.62
CA PRO A 96 -6.31 -4.79 -3.71
C PRO A 96 -5.57 -3.55 -3.23
N VAL A 97 -4.31 -3.41 -3.65
CA VAL A 97 -3.46 -2.27 -3.27
C VAL A 97 -2.70 -1.71 -4.47
N LEU A 98 -2.38 -0.42 -4.38
CA LEU A 98 -1.21 0.12 -5.04
C LEU A 98 -0.06 -0.01 -4.07
N HIS A 99 1.02 -0.67 -4.47
CA HIS A 99 2.21 -0.83 -3.65
C HIS A 99 3.47 -0.80 -4.50
N ARG A 100 4.55 -0.28 -3.90
CA ARG A 100 5.89 -0.23 -4.48
C ARG A 100 6.89 -0.48 -3.37
N LYS A 101 7.78 -1.45 -3.59
CA LYS A 101 8.91 -1.68 -2.68
C LYS A 101 9.86 -0.50 -2.74
N GLU A 102 10.13 0.13 -1.61
CA GLU A 102 11.12 1.19 -1.51
C GLU A 102 12.42 0.60 -0.95
N THR A 103 13.50 0.74 -1.70
CA THR A 103 14.82 0.21 -1.32
C THR A 103 15.67 1.23 -0.57
N ASN A 104 15.31 2.51 -0.65
CA ASN A 104 15.90 3.59 0.12
C ASN A 104 14.86 4.20 1.09
N PRO A 105 14.94 3.90 2.40
CA PRO A 105 13.99 4.41 3.39
C PRO A 105 13.77 5.94 3.37
N ASP A 106 14.80 6.71 3.01
CA ASP A 106 14.73 8.18 2.93
C ASP A 106 13.80 8.68 1.81
N ASN A 107 13.49 7.83 0.82
CA ASN A 107 12.62 8.14 -0.31
C ASN A 107 11.16 7.73 -0.08
N LYS A 108 10.86 7.11 1.07
CA LYS A 108 9.51 6.66 1.40
C LYS A 108 8.58 7.86 1.55
N VAL A 109 7.61 7.96 0.65
CA VAL A 109 6.63 9.04 0.57
C VAL A 109 5.24 8.62 1.06
N GLY A 110 5.01 7.32 1.19
CA GLY A 110 3.80 6.72 1.74
C GLY A 110 3.69 6.87 3.26
N PHE A 111 2.64 6.27 3.83
CA PHE A 111 2.37 6.35 5.27
C PHE A 111 3.54 5.83 6.11
N GLN A 112 4.20 6.71 6.87
CA GLN A 112 5.37 6.40 7.70
C GLN A 112 5.02 5.94 9.14
N ASN A 113 3.82 5.38 9.40
CA ASN A 113 3.39 5.04 10.76
C ASN A 113 2.36 3.89 10.83
N TYR A 114 2.43 2.90 9.93
CA TYR A 114 1.53 1.75 9.99
C TYR A 114 2.24 0.57 10.67
N PHE A 115 1.83 0.27 11.91
CA PHE A 115 2.30 -0.86 12.74
C PHE A 115 3.82 -1.02 12.80
N GLU A 116 4.51 -0.03 13.36
CA GLU A 116 5.98 -0.01 13.46
C GLU A 116 6.45 -0.25 14.90
N GLY A 117 7.65 -0.80 15.04
CA GLY A 117 8.29 -1.01 16.34
C GLY A 117 7.72 -2.20 17.14
N LYS A 118 7.63 -2.05 18.46
CA LYS A 118 7.40 -3.17 19.41
C LYS A 118 6.07 -3.92 19.26
N PHE A 119 5.16 -3.42 18.43
CA PHE A 119 3.85 -4.03 18.17
C PHE A 119 3.73 -4.55 16.73
N ALA A 120 4.82 -4.53 15.95
CA ALA A 120 4.85 -5.13 14.63
C ALA A 120 5.06 -6.64 14.74
N LEU A 121 4.29 -7.42 13.98
CA LEU A 121 4.67 -8.79 13.67
C LEU A 121 5.99 -8.80 12.90
N LYS A 122 6.83 -9.82 13.07
CA LYS A 122 8.10 -9.93 12.32
C LYS A 122 7.91 -10.08 10.82
N SER A 123 6.76 -10.59 10.39
CA SER A 123 6.36 -10.68 8.99
C SER A 123 5.81 -9.37 8.42
N ASN A 124 5.76 -8.30 9.22
CA ASN A 124 5.29 -7.00 8.77
C ASN A 124 6.23 -6.39 7.70
N GLU A 125 5.63 -5.99 6.58
CA GLU A 125 6.34 -5.41 5.43
C GLU A 125 6.04 -3.92 5.23
N THR A 126 5.23 -3.28 6.08
CA THR A 126 4.85 -1.86 5.90
C THR A 126 6.05 -0.91 5.85
N GLU A 127 7.16 -1.24 6.53
CA GLU A 127 8.39 -0.45 6.49
C GLU A 127 9.09 -0.51 5.11
N GLN A 128 8.89 -1.59 4.35
CA GLN A 128 9.55 -1.84 3.07
C GLN A 128 8.76 -1.34 1.85
N TYR A 129 7.48 -0.97 2.02
CA TYR A 129 6.60 -0.61 0.92
C TYR A 129 5.93 0.75 1.13
N ASP A 130 5.88 1.53 0.06
CA ASP A 130 4.85 2.57 -0.10
C ASP A 130 3.59 1.87 -0.59
N PHE A 131 2.45 2.11 0.05
CA PHE A 131 1.20 1.48 -0.36
C PHE A 131 -0.05 2.31 -0.09
N PHE A 132 -1.10 2.02 -0.85
CA PHE A 132 -2.44 2.56 -0.74
C PHE A 132 -3.47 1.45 -0.94
N ILE A 133 -4.39 1.27 0.02
CA ILE A 133 -5.46 0.27 -0.07
C ILE A 133 -6.57 0.80 -0.95
N LEU A 134 -6.88 0.07 -2.01
CA LEU A 134 -7.83 0.51 -3.02
C LEU A 134 -9.27 0.20 -2.65
N ASP A 135 -9.54 -0.91 -1.96
CA ASP A 135 -10.88 -1.26 -1.49
C ASP A 135 -10.95 -1.30 0.02
N TYR A 136 -11.20 -0.13 0.61
CA TYR A 136 -11.46 -0.01 2.04
C TYR A 136 -12.97 0.19 2.24
N HIS A 137 -13.64 -0.85 2.77
CA HIS A 137 -15.04 -0.86 3.22
C HIS A 137 -16.19 -1.19 2.25
N ASN A 138 -16.08 -2.15 1.32
CA ASN A 138 -17.24 -2.76 0.62
C ASN A 138 -18.21 -1.75 -0.06
N THR A 139 -17.78 -0.52 -0.24
CA THR A 139 -18.49 0.56 -0.90
C THR A 139 -17.51 1.08 -1.93
N THR A 140 -17.96 1.14 -3.17
CA THR A 140 -17.19 1.51 -4.36
C THR A 140 -16.03 2.43 -4.00
N PRO A 141 -14.77 2.06 -4.30
CA PRO A 141 -13.65 2.92 -3.99
C PRO A 141 -13.85 4.29 -4.62
N ASP A 142 -14.16 5.29 -3.80
CA ASP A 142 -14.07 6.69 -4.19
C ASP A 142 -12.59 7.14 -4.26
N ALA A 143 -11.66 6.17 -4.39
CA ALA A 143 -10.25 6.39 -4.62
C ALA A 143 -10.04 6.87 -6.05
N TRP A 144 -9.64 8.13 -6.17
CA TRP A 144 -9.09 8.69 -7.40
C TRP A 144 -7.62 8.31 -7.51
N ILE A 145 -7.25 7.71 -8.63
CA ILE A 145 -5.88 7.30 -8.95
C ILE A 145 -5.30 8.28 -9.96
N ILE A 146 -4.04 8.69 -9.74
CA ILE A 146 -3.28 9.47 -10.70
C ILE A 146 -2.51 8.52 -11.60
N GLN A 147 -2.83 8.54 -12.89
CA GLN A 147 -2.21 7.72 -13.90
C GLN A 147 -1.39 8.59 -14.86
N ASP A 148 -0.17 8.18 -15.18
CA ASP A 148 0.62 8.75 -16.27
C ASP A 148 -0.07 8.51 -17.62
N ALA A 149 0.21 9.36 -18.61
CA ALA A 149 -0.36 9.25 -19.95
C ALA A 149 -0.03 7.93 -20.68
N ASP A 150 1.02 7.22 -20.25
CA ASP A 150 1.43 5.90 -20.76
C ASP A 150 0.74 4.75 -20.02
N GLY A 151 -0.12 5.05 -19.05
CA GLY A 151 -0.86 4.07 -18.26
C GLY A 151 -0.21 3.69 -16.93
N GLY A 152 1.00 4.19 -16.65
CA GLY A 152 1.68 3.94 -15.37
C GLY A 152 0.93 4.55 -14.19
N ILE A 153 0.77 3.80 -13.10
CA ILE A 153 0.12 4.31 -11.89
C ILE A 153 1.19 4.87 -10.95
N ARG A 154 0.95 6.08 -10.42
CA ARG A 154 1.82 6.67 -9.40
C ARG A 154 1.26 6.33 -8.03
N VAL A 155 2.07 5.63 -7.23
CA VAL A 155 1.84 5.35 -5.80
C VAL A 155 2.52 6.43 -4.98
#